data_AF-A0A229GNX2-F1
#
_entry.id   AF-A0A229GNX2-F1
#
_cell.length_a   1.000
_cell.length_b   1.000
_cell.length_c   1.000
_cell.angle_alpha   90.00
_cell.angle_beta   90.00
_cell.angle_gamma   90.00
#
_symmetry.space_group_name_H-M   'P 1'
#
loop_
_entity.id
_entity.type
_entity.pdbx_description
1 polymer ?
#
loop_
_entity_poly.entity_id
_entity_poly.type
_entity_poly.pdbx_seq_one_letter_code
_entity_poly.pdbx_strand_id
1 'polypeptide(L)'
;MARQRQAAGRRMRDAGSTVVQVGRDLVLSWPTVMDAFRQVGQEVMTAPPGPVTVLGVDETRRGRMQWRQDPGTGRWEPTADRCDCPTPP
;
A
#
# COMPACT_ATOMS: atom_id res chain seq x y z
N MET A 1 -0.08 12.21 27.27
CA MET A 1 0.03 12.32 25.79
C MET A 1 1.03 11.34 25.16
N ALA A 2 2.29 11.25 25.61
CA ALA A 2 3.29 10.35 24.98
C ALA A 2 2.86 8.86 24.95
N ARG A 3 2.29 8.33 26.04
CA ARG A 3 1.78 6.95 26.12
C ARG A 3 0.69 6.65 25.10
N GLN A 4 -0.25 7.57 24.88
CA GLN A 4 -1.34 7.40 23.92
C GLN A 4 -0.83 7.42 22.47
N ARG A 5 0.14 8.30 22.15
CA ARG A 5 0.80 8.31 20.84
C ARG A 5 1.54 7.02 20.57
N GLN A 6 2.25 6.49 21.56
CA GLN A 6 2.95 5.21 21.42
C GLN A 6 1.97 4.04 21.24
N ALA A 7 0.84 4.04 21.96
CA ALA A 7 -0.22 3.05 21.78
C ALA A 7 -0.87 3.14 20.40
N ALA A 8 -1.10 4.35 19.88
CA ALA A 8 -1.62 4.58 18.54
C ALA A 8 -0.69 3.99 17.47
N GLY A 9 0.61 4.28 17.56
CA GLY A 9 1.63 3.78 16.63
C GLY A 9 1.67 2.24 16.57
N ARG A 10 1.71 1.57 17.73
CA ARG A 10 1.68 0.10 17.80
C ARG A 10 0.40 -0.50 17.24
N ARG A 11 -0.76 0.10 17.53
CA ARG A 11 -2.05 -0.39 17.03
C ARG A 11 -2.14 -0.37 15.49
N MET A 12 -1.47 0.58 14.84
CA MET A 12 -1.38 0.61 13.37
C MET A 12 -0.34 -0.37 12.83
N ARG A 13 0.88 -0.40 13.39
CA ARG A 13 1.96 -1.28 12.91
C ARG A 13 1.67 -2.75 13.14
N ASP A 14 1.24 -3.10 14.35
CA ASP A 14 1.19 -4.49 14.80
C ASP A 14 -0.19 -5.12 14.61
N ALA A 15 -1.26 -4.32 14.73
CA ALA A 15 -2.65 -4.80 14.63
C ALA A 15 -3.36 -4.37 13.34
N GLY A 16 -2.66 -3.70 12.40
CA GLY A 16 -3.22 -3.29 11.11
C GLY A 16 -4.42 -2.34 11.20
N SER A 17 -4.60 -1.66 12.34
CA SER A 17 -5.74 -0.77 12.54
C SER A 17 -5.65 0.47 11.66
N THR A 18 -6.81 0.97 11.20
CA THR A 18 -6.85 2.21 10.41
C THR A 18 -6.65 3.44 11.30
N VAL A 19 -6.14 4.53 10.72
CA VAL A 19 -5.95 5.83 11.39
C VAL A 19 -7.25 6.32 12.04
N VAL A 20 -8.38 6.15 11.34
CA VAL A 20 -9.71 6.57 11.83
C VAL A 20 -10.15 5.74 13.02
N GLN A 21 -9.94 4.41 12.99
CA GLN A 21 -10.28 3.52 14.10
C GLN A 21 -9.47 3.90 15.36
N VAL A 22 -8.16 4.11 15.20
CA VAL A 22 -7.28 4.49 16.31
C VAL A 22 -7.63 5.86 16.89
N GLY A 23 -7.95 6.83 16.03
CA GLY A 23 -8.38 8.16 16.46
C GLY A 23 -9.67 8.13 17.28
N ARG A 24 -10.64 7.30 16.87
CA ARG A 24 -11.88 7.08 17.63
C ARG A 24 -11.62 6.39 18.96
N ASP A 25 -10.89 5.28 18.96
CA ASP A 25 -10.66 4.45 20.15
C ASP A 25 -9.83 5.19 21.23
N LEU A 26 -8.89 6.03 20.82
CA LEU A 26 -7.98 6.75 21.73
C LEU A 26 -8.35 8.23 21.94
N VAL A 27 -9.43 8.70 21.31
CA VAL A 27 -9.89 10.10 21.35
C VAL A 27 -8.77 11.07 20.94
N LEU A 28 -8.11 10.77 19.82
CA LEU A 28 -7.01 11.55 19.27
C LEU A 28 -7.40 12.17 17.94
N SER A 29 -6.87 13.37 17.67
CA SER A 29 -7.02 13.99 16.36
C SER A 29 -6.26 13.21 15.30
N TRP A 30 -6.76 13.27 14.06
CA TRP A 30 -6.13 12.61 12.91
C TRP A 30 -4.65 12.96 12.74
N PRO A 31 -4.20 14.25 12.83
CA PRO A 31 -2.78 14.58 12.72
C PRO A 31 -1.92 13.87 13.79
N THR A 32 -2.43 13.79 15.03
CA THR A 32 -1.71 13.13 16.13
C THR A 32 -1.50 11.64 15.87
N VAL A 33 -2.51 10.97 15.31
CA VAL A 33 -2.42 9.55 14.96
C VAL A 33 -1.48 9.35 13.77
N MET A 34 -1.57 10.18 12.73
CA MET A 34 -0.68 10.10 11.58
C MET A 34 0.79 10.34 11.92
N ASP A 35 1.09 11.27 12.83
CA ASP A 35 2.46 11.51 13.27
C ASP A 35 3.00 10.33 14.07
N ALA A 36 2.17 9.71 14.92
CA ALA A 36 2.55 8.48 15.62
C ALA A 36 2.82 7.32 14.64
N PHE A 37 2.04 7.20 13.56
CA PHE A 37 2.29 6.23 12.49
C PHE A 37 3.62 6.47 11.80
N ARG A 38 3.87 7.71 11.35
CA ARG A 38 5.12 8.10 10.69
C ARG A 38 6.34 7.82 11.56
N GLN A 39 6.25 8.12 12.85
CA GLN A 39 7.32 7.88 13.81
C GLN A 39 7.66 6.39 13.89
N VAL A 40 6.66 5.53 14.00
CA VAL A 40 6.85 4.07 14.06
C VAL A 40 7.35 3.50 12.72
N GLY A 41 6.99 4.12 11.60
CA GLY A 41 7.47 3.75 10.26
C GLY A 41 8.91 4.19 9.95
N GLN A 42 9.48 5.14 10.70
CA GLN A 42 10.84 5.64 10.45
C GLN A 42 11.89 4.53 10.51
N GLU A 43 11.75 3.57 11.42
CA GLU A 43 12.67 2.44 11.54
C GLU A 43 12.71 1.61 10.25
N VAL A 44 11.56 1.38 9.63
CA VAL A 44 11.45 0.61 8.37
C VAL A 44 11.95 1.43 7.19
N MET A 45 11.64 2.73 7.17
CA MET A 45 12.02 3.62 6.07
C MET A 45 13.53 3.91 6.00
N THR A 46 14.21 3.89 7.14
CA THR A 46 15.65 4.22 7.23
C THR A 46 16.56 3.00 7.18
N ALA A 47 16.00 1.79 7.37
CA ALA A 47 16.76 0.55 7.22
C ALA A 47 17.19 0.35 5.75
N PRO A 48 18.47 0.00 5.48
CA PRO A 48 18.87 -0.35 4.13
C PRO A 48 18.10 -1.60 3.67
N PRO A 49 17.55 -1.60 2.44
CA PRO A 49 16.88 -2.79 1.93
C PRO A 49 17.88 -3.93 1.81
N GLY A 50 17.45 -5.16 2.17
CA GLY A 50 18.24 -6.36 1.91
C GLY A 50 18.48 -6.58 0.40
N PRO A 51 19.50 -7.38 0.01
CA PRO A 51 19.75 -7.67 -1.39
C PRO A 51 18.56 -8.37 -2.03
N VAL A 52 18.10 -7.85 -3.18
CA VAL A 52 16.98 -8.41 -3.96
C VAL A 52 17.54 -8.97 -5.27
N THR A 53 17.45 -10.30 -5.45
CA THR A 53 17.96 -10.99 -6.66
C THR A 53 17.03 -10.85 -7.87
N VAL A 54 15.73 -10.71 -7.63
CA VAL A 54 14.69 -10.48 -8.65
C VAL A 54 13.71 -9.45 -8.11
N LEU A 55 13.60 -8.30 -8.76
CA LEU A 55 12.60 -7.29 -8.42
C LEU A 55 11.31 -7.59 -9.18
N GLY A 56 10.42 -8.37 -8.55
CA GLY A 56 9.05 -8.51 -9.03
C GLY A 56 8.27 -7.24 -8.75
N VAL A 57 7.90 -6.49 -9.79
CA VAL A 57 6.95 -5.38 -9.67
C VAL A 57 5.56 -5.94 -9.90
N ASP A 58 4.76 -6.03 -8.83
CA ASP A 58 3.33 -6.30 -8.95
C ASP A 58 2.58 -4.97 -9.09
N GLU A 59 1.85 -4.81 -10.19
CA GLU A 59 0.94 -3.69 -10.33
C GLU A 59 -0.37 -4.00 -9.61
N THR A 60 -0.55 -3.41 -8.43
CA THR A 60 -1.84 -3.44 -7.78
C THR A 60 -2.82 -2.54 -8.53
N ARG A 61 -3.64 -3.12 -9.43
CA ARG A 61 -4.72 -2.38 -10.13
C ARG A 61 -5.65 -1.74 -9.10
N ARG A 62 -5.79 -0.41 -9.16
CA ARG A 62 -6.87 0.32 -8.49
C ARG A 62 -7.96 0.68 -9.50
N GLY A 63 -9.17 0.18 -9.29
CA GLY A 63 -10.33 0.40 -10.18
C GLY A 63 -10.91 -0.89 -10.76
N ARG A 64 -12.03 -0.78 -11.50
CA ARG A 64 -12.63 -1.94 -12.19
C ARG A 64 -11.87 -2.23 -13.49
N MET A 65 -11.71 -3.50 -13.82
CA MET A 65 -11.14 -3.94 -15.09
C MET A 65 -11.96 -3.40 -16.26
N GLN A 66 -11.28 -2.82 -17.26
CA GLN A 66 -11.90 -2.26 -18.46
C GLN A 66 -11.70 -3.22 -19.64
N TRP A 67 -12.78 -3.40 -20.41
CA TRP A 67 -12.83 -4.30 -21.56
C TRP A 67 -13.17 -3.49 -22.82
N ARG A 68 -12.60 -3.90 -23.95
CA ARG A 68 -12.88 -3.39 -25.29
C ARG A 68 -13.21 -4.55 -26.20
N GLN A 69 -14.21 -4.40 -27.06
CA GLN A 69 -14.51 -5.40 -28.06
C GLN A 69 -13.68 -5.14 -29.32
N ASP A 70 -13.00 -6.16 -29.81
CA ASP A 70 -12.32 -6.13 -31.10
C ASP A 70 -13.37 -6.11 -32.23
N PRO A 71 -13.39 -5.08 -33.10
CA PRO A 71 -14.37 -4.97 -34.18
C PRO A 71 -14.16 -6.00 -35.32
N GLY A 72 -12.97 -6.57 -35.45
CA GLY A 72 -12.64 -7.56 -36.48
C GLY A 72 -12.96 -9.01 -36.06
N THR A 73 -12.80 -9.33 -34.77
CA THR A 73 -13.04 -10.70 -34.26
C THR A 73 -14.26 -10.83 -33.36
N GLY A 74 -14.82 -9.72 -32.89
CA GLY A 74 -15.94 -9.67 -31.94
C GLY A 74 -15.56 -10.09 -30.51
N ARG A 75 -14.29 -10.39 -30.24
CA ARG A 75 -13.79 -10.84 -28.93
C ARG A 75 -13.65 -9.66 -27.98
N TRP A 76 -13.86 -9.91 -26.69
CA TRP A 76 -13.59 -8.94 -25.64
C TRP A 76 -12.15 -9.08 -25.16
N GLU A 77 -11.38 -8.00 -25.29
CA GLU A 77 -10.00 -7.91 -24.87
C GLU A 77 -9.87 -6.84 -23.78
N PRO A 78 -9.01 -7.03 -22.78
CA PRO A 78 -8.79 -6.00 -21.78
C PRO A 78 -8.13 -4.77 -22.43
N THR A 79 -8.57 -3.58 -22.03
CA THR A 79 -8.15 -2.33 -22.71
C THR A 79 -6.67 -1.98 -22.48
N ALA A 80 -6.03 -2.55 -21.45
CA ALA A 80 -4.66 -2.24 -21.06
C ALA A 80 -3.90 -3.49 -20.61
N ASP A 81 -3.44 -4.28 -21.58
CA ASP A 81 -2.68 -5.51 -21.34
C ASP A 81 -1.43 -5.55 -22.23
N ARG A 82 -0.42 -4.72 -21.91
CA ARG A 82 0.94 -5.06 -22.31
C ARG A 82 1.92 -4.68 -21.23
N CYS A 83 2.29 -5.67 -20.44
CA CYS A 83 3.53 -5.64 -19.67
C CYS A 83 4.63 -6.14 -20.61
N ASP A 84 5.53 -5.25 -21.03
CA ASP A 84 6.77 -5.67 -21.67
C ASP A 84 7.71 -6.19 -20.58
N CYS A 85 7.60 -7.47 -20.22
CA CYS A 85 8.70 -8.15 -19.53
C CYS A 85 9.81 -8.39 -20.55
N PRO A 86 11.05 -7.89 -20.35
CA PRO A 86 12.16 -8.32 -21.16
C PRO A 86 12.35 -9.83 -20.95
N THR A 87 12.24 -10.61 -22.02
CA THR A 87 12.65 -12.02 -22.01
C THR A 87 14.16 -12.06 -21.73
N PRO A 88 14.62 -12.80 -20.71
CA PRO A 88 16.04 -13.01 -20.51
C PRO A 88 16.65 -13.76 -21.72
N PRO A 89 17.94 -13.56 -22.02
CA PRO A 89 18.63 -14.24 -23.11
C PRO A 89 18.72 -15.76 -22.90
#